data_AF-A0A529SJR3-F1
#
_entry.id   AF-A0A529SJR3-F1
#
_cell.length_a   1.000
_cell.length_b   1.000
_cell.length_c   1.000
_cell.angle_alpha   90.00
_cell.angle_beta   90.00
_cell.angle_gamma   90.00
#
_symmetry.space_group_name_H-M   'P 1'
#
loop_
_entity.id
_entity.type
_entity.pdbx_description
1 polymer ?
#
loop_
_entity_poly.entity_id
_entity_poly.type
_entity_poly.pdbx_seq_one_letter_code
_entity_poly.pdbx_strand_id
1 'polypeptide(L)' 'ARTEVALFLVGNPHFSTRRWVETEPFRDDATLEHFVDGFRKAALPE' A
#
# COMPACT_ATOMS: atom_id res chain seq x y z
N ALA A 1 -3.48 -8.26 11.09
CA ALA A 1 -3.21 -7.68 9.75
C ALA A 1 -4.33 -7.96 8.74
N ARG A 2 -4.63 -9.22 8.34
CA ARG A 2 -5.60 -9.50 7.25
C ARG A 2 -6.99 -8.86 7.42
N THR A 3 -7.53 -8.82 8.64
CA THR A 3 -8.83 -8.17 8.94
C THR A 3 -8.80 -6.66 8.69
N GLU A 4 -7.70 -6.01 9.04
CA GLU A 4 -7.53 -4.57 8.90
C GLU A 4 -7.38 -4.15 7.44
N VAL A 5 -6.65 -4.95 6.66
CA VAL A 5 -6.53 -4.80 5.20
C VAL A 5 -7.89 -4.92 4.52
N ALA A 6 -8.69 -5.91 4.90
CA ALA A 6 -10.02 -6.09 4.35
C ALA A 6 -10.92 -4.88 4.64
N LEU A 7 -10.89 -4.35 5.87
CA LEU A 7 -11.64 -3.15 6.22
C LEU A 7 -11.16 -1.91 5.46
N PHE A 8 -9.86 -1.75 5.29
CA PHE A 8 -9.26 -0.67 4.51
C PHE A 8 -9.71 -0.70 3.05
N LEU A 9 -9.73 -1.88 2.42
CA LEU A 9 -10.16 -2.05 1.03
C LEU A 9 -11.67 -1.86 0.85
N VAL A 10 -12.48 -2.20 1.85
CA VAL A 10 -13.93 -1.88 1.84
C VAL A 10 -14.15 -0.37 1.82
N GLY A 11 -13.36 0.39 2.58
CA GLY A 11 -13.40 1.87 2.58
C GLY A 11 -12.73 2.51 1.36
N ASN A 12 -11.79 1.80 0.72
CA ASN A 12 -10.98 2.30 -0.39
C ASN A 12 -10.98 1.29 -1.56
N PRO A 13 -12.13 1.11 -2.25
CA PRO A 13 -12.28 0.07 -3.27
C PRO A 13 -11.42 0.28 -4.52
N HIS A 14 -10.90 1.48 -4.73
CA HIS A 14 -10.02 1.84 -5.85
C HIS A 14 -8.56 2.01 -5.43
N PHE A 15 -8.19 1.52 -4.24
CA PHE A 15 -6.81 1.54 -3.79
C PHE A 15 -5.95 0.66 -4.69
N SER A 16 -4.78 1.19 -5.05
CA SER A 16 -3.71 0.47 -5.74
C SER A 16 -2.41 0.94 -5.12
N THR A 17 -1.54 -0.01 -4.81
CA THR A 17 -0.21 0.29 -4.27
C THR A 17 0.57 1.13 -5.26
N ARG A 18 0.53 0.82 -6.56
CA ARG A 18 1.20 1.60 -7.61
C ARG A 18 0.73 3.05 -7.64
N ARG A 19 -0.60 3.27 -7.65
CA ARG A 19 -1.15 4.63 -7.69
C ARG A 19 -0.77 5.42 -6.44
N TRP A 20 -0.77 4.78 -5.27
CA TRP A 20 -0.34 5.40 -4.03
C TRP A 20 1.15 5.79 -4.08
N VAL A 21 2.00 4.90 -4.58
CA VAL A 21 3.43 5.17 -4.77
C VAL A 21 3.69 6.34 -5.71
N GLU A 22 2.94 6.46 -6.79
CA GLU A 22 3.04 7.57 -7.74
C GLU A 22 2.57 8.92 -7.16
N THR A 23 1.77 8.92 -6.08
CA THR A 23 1.23 10.14 -5.46
C THR A 23 2.02 10.64 -4.26
N GLU A 24 2.76 9.77 -3.58
CA GLU A 24 3.43 10.12 -2.33
C GLU A 24 4.82 10.72 -2.61
N PRO A 25 5.13 11.89 -2.02
CA PRO A 25 6.45 12.51 -2.16
C PRO A 25 7.45 11.83 -1.21
N PHE A 26 7.85 10.60 -1.52
CA PHE A 26 8.92 9.93 -0.78
C PHE A 26 10.24 10.68 -0.94
N ARG A 27 11.00 10.76 0.15
CA ARG A 27 12.33 11.39 0.16
C ARG A 27 13.43 10.45 -0.32
N ASP A 28 13.21 9.14 -0.23
CA ASP A 28 14.19 8.11 -0.59
C ASP A 28 13.51 6.77 -0.96
N ASP A 29 14.17 6.02 -1.84
CA ASP A 29 13.66 4.76 -2.39
C ASP A 29 13.59 3.65 -1.33
N ALA A 30 14.47 3.67 -0.32
CA ALA A 30 14.49 2.67 0.75
C ALA A 30 13.22 2.74 1.61
N THR A 31 12.74 3.95 1.89
CA THR A 31 11.46 4.17 2.58
C THR A 31 10.30 3.66 1.73
N LEU A 32 10.30 3.96 0.43
CA LEU A 32 9.29 3.46 -0.51
C LEU A 32 9.25 1.92 -0.53
N GLU A 33 10.40 1.26 -0.67
CA GLU A 33 10.50 -0.19 -0.69
C GLU A 33 10.02 -0.83 0.62
N HIS A 34 10.29 -0.20 1.78
CA HIS A 34 9.81 -0.69 3.07
C HIS A 34 8.27 -0.70 3.14
N PHE A 35 7.61 0.34 2.63
CA PHE A 35 6.14 0.39 2.57
C PHE A 35 5.57 -0.63 1.57
N VAL A 36 6.15 -0.73 0.38
CA VAL A 36 5.72 -1.68 -0.65
C VAL A 36 5.86 -3.13 -0.16
N ASP A 37 6.94 -3.46 0.53
CA ASP A 37 7.13 -4.78 1.15
C ASP A 37 6.07 -5.06 2.24
N GLY A 38 5.76 -4.05 3.06
CA GLY A 38 4.66 -4.11 4.02
C GLY A 38 3.30 -4.39 3.35
N PHE A 39 3.01 -3.72 2.24
CA PHE A 39 1.77 -3.90 1.48
C PHE A 39 1.68 -5.26 0.80
N ARG A 40 2.79 -5.77 0.26
CA ARG A 40 2.87 -7.13 -0.30
C ARG A 40 2.63 -8.20 0.76
N LYS A 41 3.25 -8.05 1.94
CA LYS A 41 3.00 -8.95 3.09
C LYS A 41 1.55 -8.89 3.58
N ALA A 42 0.91 -7.73 3.43
CA ALA A 42 -0.48 -7.51 3.72
C ALA A 42 -1.44 -8.03 2.63
N ALA A 43 -0.93 -8.48 1.48
CA ALA A 43 -1.68 -8.89 0.29
C ALA A 43 -2.61 -7.78 -0.27
N LEU A 44 -2.14 -6.53 -0.21
CA LEU A 44 -2.79 -5.41 -0.89
C LEU A 44 -2.62 -5.51 -2.42
N PRO A 45 -3.57 -4.96 -3.20
CA PRO A 45 -3.49 -4.93 -4.65
C PRO A 45 -2.35 -4.02 -5.15
N GLU A 46 -1.69 -4.42 -6.24
CA GLU A 46 -0.66 -3.63 -6.93
C GLU A 46 -1.28 -2.56 -7.84
#